data_AF-A0A956FAQ0-F1
#
_entry.id   AF-A0A956FAQ0-F1
#
_cell.length_a   1.000
_cell.length_b   1.000
_cell.length_c   1.000
_cell.angle_alpha   90.00
_cell.angle_beta   90.00
_cell.angle_gamma   90.00
#
_symmetry.space_group_name_H-M   'P 1'
#
loop_
_entity.id
_entity.type
_entity.pdbx_description
1 polymer ?
#
loop_
_entity_poly.entity_id
_entity_poly.type
_entity_poly.pdbx_seq_one_letter_code
_entity_poly.pdbx_strand_id
1 'polypeptide(L)'
;MRGDPTDFWGKLSRGDEPGWHPLPSHCADVAACCERLLEVTVLRRRLAAWGGQDDLDDSQIARLAVLAAFHDLGKFNYGFQNKALDDPPFRHGHVDEALALFGGHYLDLQMRLLAALPFDELDRWAPDDGACQLLVAAIGHHGKPGSFSLMRLRAEAWAPGRWGDPFEAIAELYRATRRWFPAAYEGGTSPLPSTPAFQHGFAGLVMLADWLGSDTTFFPYHEEDEADRMPLARARAALAARAIGLDVSEARRGLGSTGMDPRCGTPGTTPSGLPRAHGDGPETSKITGPQPVAPPCTRGWTAAEIRPKTAPMGSPVHTGM
;
A
#
# COMPACT_ATOMS: atom_id res chain seq x y z
N MET A 1 17.72 16.88 -8.95
CA MET A 1 18.71 17.24 -9.98
C MET A 1 18.34 18.60 -10.53
N ARG A 2 19.31 19.46 -10.84
CA ARG A 2 19.02 20.80 -11.39
C ARG A 2 18.98 20.76 -12.92
N GLY A 3 18.23 21.67 -13.53
CA GLY A 3 18.15 21.82 -14.99
C GLY A 3 17.33 20.74 -15.68
N ASP A 4 17.69 20.43 -16.93
CA ASP A 4 16.95 19.49 -17.77
C ASP A 4 17.28 18.02 -17.45
N PRO A 5 16.32 17.09 -17.65
CA PRO A 5 16.57 15.65 -17.50
C PRO A 5 17.66 15.14 -18.44
N THR A 6 18.70 14.56 -17.83
CA THR A 6 19.78 13.84 -18.53
C THR A 6 19.59 12.32 -18.48
N ASP A 7 18.59 11.84 -17.75
CA ASP A 7 18.21 10.43 -17.58
C ASP A 7 16.68 10.31 -17.45
N PHE A 8 16.17 9.10 -17.27
CA PHE A 8 14.76 8.83 -16.99
C PHE A 8 14.27 9.58 -15.74
N TRP A 9 13.27 10.45 -15.92
CA TRP A 9 12.71 11.26 -14.85
C TRP A 9 11.32 10.78 -14.42
N GLY A 10 11.04 10.90 -13.12
CA GLY A 10 9.73 10.61 -12.51
C GLY A 10 8.93 11.86 -12.15
N LYS A 11 9.61 12.97 -11.81
CA LYS A 11 9.04 14.30 -11.58
C LYS A 11 9.87 15.38 -12.28
N LEU A 12 9.22 16.44 -12.74
CA LEU A 12 9.83 17.56 -13.44
C LEU A 12 9.25 18.88 -12.91
N SER A 13 10.12 19.81 -12.53
CA SER A 13 9.81 21.20 -12.23
C SER A 13 10.36 22.08 -13.34
N ARG A 14 9.50 22.91 -13.94
CA ARG A 14 9.87 23.94 -14.92
C ARG A 14 9.73 25.37 -14.38
N GLY A 15 9.62 25.52 -13.05
CA GLY A 15 9.48 26.81 -12.39
C GLY A 15 10.78 27.61 -12.34
N ASP A 16 10.83 28.61 -11.45
CA ASP A 16 12.00 29.50 -11.29
C ASP A 16 13.30 28.74 -10.96
N GLU A 17 13.16 27.61 -10.24
CA GLU A 17 14.23 26.64 -10.02
C GLU A 17 13.91 25.35 -10.81
N PRO A 18 14.33 25.26 -12.08
CA PRO A 18 14.09 24.08 -12.89
C PRO A 18 14.90 22.90 -12.35
N GLY A 19 14.26 21.74 -12.32
CA GLY A 19 14.89 20.53 -11.82
C GLY A 19 14.02 19.32 -12.03
N TRP A 20 14.62 18.16 -11.85
CA TRP A 20 13.96 16.88 -12.06
C TRP A 20 14.35 15.89 -10.97
N HIS A 21 13.46 14.93 -10.75
CA HIS A 21 13.68 13.80 -9.87
C HIS A 21 13.84 12.54 -10.71
N PRO A 22 14.97 11.82 -10.61
CA PRO A 22 15.15 10.56 -11.32
C PRO A 22 14.02 9.59 -11.01
N LEU A 23 13.59 8.85 -12.04
CA LEU A 23 12.49 7.89 -11.90
C LEU A 23 12.82 6.81 -10.85
N PRO A 24 14.01 6.17 -10.83
CA PRO A 24 14.36 5.23 -9.77
C PRO A 24 14.34 5.83 -8.36
N SER A 25 14.72 7.10 -8.21
CA SER A 25 14.69 7.80 -6.93
C SER A 25 13.25 8.03 -6.45
N HIS A 26 12.33 8.38 -7.35
CA HIS A 26 10.90 8.46 -7.01
C HIS A 26 10.33 7.08 -6.64
N CYS A 27 10.69 6.03 -7.38
CA CYS A 27 10.31 4.66 -7.06
C CYS A 27 10.80 4.24 -5.66
N ALA A 28 12.01 4.64 -5.26
CA ALA A 28 12.53 4.41 -3.91
C ALA A 28 11.71 5.15 -2.85
N ASP A 29 11.35 6.41 -3.09
CA ASP A 29 10.52 7.22 -2.19
C ASP A 29 9.15 6.55 -1.93
N VAL A 30 8.48 6.08 -3.00
CA VAL A 30 7.17 5.40 -2.89
C VAL A 30 7.29 4.03 -2.21
N ALA A 31 8.33 3.26 -2.52
CA ALA A 31 8.57 1.97 -1.86
C ALA A 31 8.82 2.13 -0.36
N ALA A 32 9.62 3.13 0.04
CA ALA A 32 9.86 3.46 1.44
C ALA A 32 8.59 3.94 2.16
N CYS A 33 7.74 4.73 1.49
CA CYS A 33 6.43 5.11 2.02
C CYS A 33 5.53 3.89 2.22
N CYS A 34 5.47 2.96 1.26
CA CYS A 34 4.70 1.73 1.36
C CYS A 34 5.14 0.87 2.56
N GLU A 35 6.45 0.61 2.66
CA GLU A 35 7.07 -0.09 3.81
C GLU A 35 6.68 0.60 5.12
N ARG A 36 6.89 1.91 5.22
CA ARG A 36 6.62 2.66 6.44
C ARG A 36 5.15 2.61 6.85
N LEU A 37 4.24 2.75 5.90
CA LEU A 37 2.80 2.70 6.15
C LEU A 37 2.39 1.32 6.70
N LEU A 38 2.97 0.23 6.19
CA LEU A 38 2.75 -1.12 6.71
C LEU A 38 3.36 -1.31 8.10
N GLU A 39 4.51 -0.70 8.40
CA GLU A 39 5.13 -0.83 9.73
C GLU A 39 4.33 -0.15 10.85
N VAL A 40 3.76 1.04 10.61
CA VAL A 40 3.25 1.90 11.69
C VAL A 40 1.75 2.05 11.77
N THR A 41 1.04 1.68 10.70
CA THR A 41 -0.40 1.88 10.65
C THR A 41 -1.15 0.56 10.80
N VAL A 42 -2.46 0.65 11.03
CA VAL A 42 -3.34 -0.52 11.05
C VAL A 42 -3.50 -1.17 9.66
N LEU A 43 -2.96 -0.57 8.60
CA LEU A 43 -3.10 -1.05 7.23
C LEU A 43 -2.47 -2.43 7.05
N ARG A 44 -1.35 -2.75 7.70
CA ARG A 44 -0.72 -4.10 7.65
C ARG A 44 -1.71 -5.20 8.04
N ARG A 45 -2.36 -5.06 9.19
CA ARG A 45 -3.35 -6.03 9.69
C ARG A 45 -4.65 -6.02 8.89
N ARG A 46 -5.11 -4.86 8.42
CA ARG A 46 -6.31 -4.79 7.57
C ARG A 46 -6.09 -5.49 6.23
N LEU A 47 -4.92 -5.25 5.62
CA LEU A 47 -4.53 -5.88 4.38
C LEU A 47 -4.37 -7.39 4.57
N ALA A 48 -3.68 -7.83 5.63
CA ALA A 48 -3.60 -9.25 6.01
C ALA A 48 -4.99 -9.89 6.12
N ALA A 49 -5.92 -9.25 6.84
CA ALA A 49 -7.27 -9.76 7.04
C ALA A 49 -8.05 -9.91 5.72
N TRP A 50 -7.91 -8.97 4.79
CA TRP A 50 -8.48 -9.11 3.44
C TRP A 50 -7.87 -10.27 2.64
N GLY A 51 -6.63 -10.63 2.97
CA GLY A 51 -5.94 -11.81 2.47
C GLY A 51 -6.20 -13.11 3.25
N GLY A 52 -7.05 -13.09 4.28
CA GLY A 52 -7.34 -14.25 5.12
C GLY A 52 -6.25 -14.61 6.12
N GLN A 53 -5.41 -13.64 6.50
CA GLN A 53 -4.31 -13.77 7.45
C GLN A 53 -4.49 -12.81 8.64
N ASP A 54 -3.93 -13.14 9.80
CA ASP A 54 -4.02 -12.28 11.00
C ASP A 54 -3.10 -11.05 10.92
N ASP A 55 -1.92 -11.23 10.34
CA ASP A 55 -0.92 -10.18 10.14
C ASP A 55 -0.04 -10.55 8.93
N LEU A 56 0.62 -9.55 8.33
CA LEU A 56 1.66 -9.79 7.33
C LEU A 56 3.00 -10.04 8.03
N ASP A 57 3.85 -10.90 7.48
CA ASP A 57 5.24 -11.05 7.91
C ASP A 57 6.17 -10.03 7.22
N ASP A 58 7.41 -9.94 7.70
CA ASP A 58 8.38 -8.94 7.22
C ASP A 58 8.80 -9.18 5.76
N SER A 59 8.80 -10.45 5.31
CA SER A 59 9.03 -10.78 3.90
C SER A 59 7.87 -10.32 3.02
N GLN A 60 6.62 -10.53 3.46
CA GLN A 60 5.45 -10.06 2.74
C GLN A 60 5.43 -8.53 2.63
N ILE A 61 5.78 -7.81 3.71
CA ILE A 61 5.94 -6.34 3.66
C ILE A 61 7.01 -5.95 2.63
N ALA A 62 8.18 -6.58 2.70
CA ALA A 62 9.28 -6.32 1.77
C ALA A 62 8.85 -6.55 0.32
N ARG A 63 8.12 -7.64 0.02
CA ARG A 63 7.60 -7.93 -1.33
C ARG A 63 6.59 -6.89 -1.80
N LEU A 64 5.67 -6.47 -0.95
CA LEU A 64 4.72 -5.40 -1.28
C LEU A 64 5.43 -4.07 -1.55
N ALA A 65 6.50 -3.75 -0.80
CA ALA A 65 7.31 -2.57 -1.05
C ALA A 65 8.08 -2.66 -2.38
N VAL A 66 8.60 -3.85 -2.74
CA VAL A 66 9.20 -4.09 -4.07
C VAL A 66 8.16 -3.88 -5.18
N LEU A 67 6.96 -4.45 -5.05
CA LEU A 67 5.91 -4.27 -6.05
C LEU A 67 5.48 -2.80 -6.17
N ALA A 68 5.41 -2.07 -5.05
CA ALA A 68 5.15 -0.62 -5.05
C ALA A 68 6.25 0.20 -5.73
N ALA A 69 7.52 -0.24 -5.68
CA ALA A 69 8.60 0.41 -6.42
C ALA A 69 8.35 0.45 -7.94
N PHE A 70 7.59 -0.52 -8.47
CA PHE A 70 7.24 -0.60 -9.90
C PHE A 70 5.92 0.08 -10.28
N HIS A 71 5.26 0.79 -9.37
CA HIS A 71 3.99 1.49 -9.66
C HIS A 71 4.07 2.40 -10.90
N ASP A 72 5.23 3.01 -11.10
CA ASP A 72 5.52 3.95 -12.18
C ASP A 72 6.38 3.36 -13.30
N LEU A 73 6.51 2.02 -13.39
CA LEU A 73 7.30 1.33 -14.42
C LEU A 73 6.99 1.84 -15.84
N GLY A 74 5.73 2.19 -16.09
CA GLY A 74 5.32 2.75 -17.37
C GLY A 74 6.04 4.04 -17.75
N LYS A 75 6.53 4.83 -16.80
CA LYS A 75 7.20 6.10 -17.09
C LYS A 75 8.52 5.92 -17.82
N PHE A 76 9.13 4.73 -17.83
CA PHE A 76 10.31 4.45 -18.66
C PHE A 76 10.03 4.53 -20.17
N ASN A 77 8.75 4.52 -20.61
CA ASN A 77 8.43 4.70 -22.02
C ASN A 77 8.78 6.12 -22.52
N TYR A 78 9.33 6.22 -23.73
CA TYR A 78 9.69 7.50 -24.37
C TYR A 78 8.49 8.42 -24.57
N GLY A 79 7.27 7.89 -24.72
CA GLY A 79 6.08 8.74 -24.81
C GLY A 79 5.78 9.51 -23.52
N PHE A 80 6.14 8.95 -22.35
CA PHE A 80 6.13 9.70 -21.10
C PHE A 80 7.35 10.64 -21.03
N GLN A 81 8.56 10.12 -21.25
CA GLN A 81 9.80 10.88 -21.06
C GLN A 81 9.90 12.11 -21.98
N ASN A 82 9.39 11.99 -23.22
CA ASN A 82 9.31 13.07 -24.21
C ASN A 82 8.53 14.29 -23.71
N LYS A 83 7.71 14.20 -22.64
CA LYS A 83 7.06 15.37 -22.04
C LYS A 83 8.05 16.40 -21.46
N ALA A 84 9.32 16.02 -21.27
CA ALA A 84 10.39 16.96 -20.93
C ALA A 84 10.84 17.83 -22.12
N LEU A 85 10.55 17.42 -23.36
CA LEU A 85 10.93 18.18 -24.56
C LEU A 85 9.91 19.27 -24.86
N ASP A 86 10.37 20.38 -25.43
CA ASP A 86 9.48 21.46 -25.87
C ASP A 86 8.67 21.04 -27.11
N ASP A 87 9.31 20.38 -28.07
CA ASP A 87 8.69 19.80 -29.26
C ASP A 87 8.90 18.27 -29.34
N PRO A 88 8.06 17.48 -28.65
CA PRO A 88 8.24 16.03 -28.62
C PRO A 88 7.66 15.33 -29.85
N PRO A 89 8.34 14.29 -30.36
CA PRO A 89 7.86 13.55 -31.53
C PRO A 89 6.55 12.79 -31.26
N PHE A 90 6.27 12.49 -29.99
CA PHE A 90 5.00 11.94 -29.51
C PHE A 90 4.90 12.01 -27.97
N ARG A 91 3.67 11.92 -27.45
CA ARG A 91 3.36 11.87 -26.01
C ARG A 91 2.39 10.73 -25.71
N HIS A 92 2.61 10.06 -24.59
CA HIS A 92 1.77 8.96 -24.10
C HIS A 92 1.61 9.04 -22.58
N GLY A 93 0.73 8.21 -22.03
CA GLY A 93 0.59 7.98 -20.60
C GLY A 93 1.75 7.16 -20.04
N HIS A 94 1.49 6.45 -18.95
CA HIS A 94 2.40 5.44 -18.41
C HIS A 94 1.64 4.18 -17.97
N VAL A 95 0.44 4.31 -17.41
CA VAL A 95 -0.36 3.17 -16.93
C VAL A 95 -0.72 2.24 -18.10
N ASP A 96 -1.45 2.74 -19.10
CA ASP A 96 -1.94 1.93 -20.21
C ASP A 96 -0.78 1.34 -21.04
N GLU A 97 0.28 2.12 -21.20
CA GLU A 97 1.49 1.73 -21.91
C GLU A 97 2.24 0.61 -21.19
N ALA A 98 2.28 0.62 -19.85
CA ALA A 98 2.83 -0.48 -19.07
C ALA A 98 1.95 -1.72 -19.14
N LEU A 99 0.63 -1.57 -18.93
CA LEU A 99 -0.31 -2.69 -18.92
C LEU A 99 -0.37 -3.42 -20.26
N ALA A 100 -0.20 -2.70 -21.37
CA ALA A 100 -0.13 -3.29 -22.71
C ALA A 100 1.06 -4.24 -22.90
N LEU A 101 2.16 -4.08 -22.14
CA LEU A 101 3.26 -5.03 -22.15
C LEU A 101 2.83 -6.41 -21.64
N PHE A 102 1.82 -6.50 -20.76
CA PHE A 102 1.35 -7.78 -20.20
C PHE A 102 0.29 -8.48 -21.10
N GLY A 103 -0.28 -7.79 -22.09
CA GLY A 103 -1.48 -8.24 -22.82
C GLY A 103 -1.29 -9.26 -23.96
N GLY A 104 -0.18 -9.98 -24.07
CA GLY A 104 0.07 -10.97 -25.13
C GLY A 104 0.23 -10.45 -26.58
N HIS A 105 -0.09 -9.18 -26.86
CA HIS A 105 -0.14 -8.64 -28.23
C HIS A 105 1.21 -8.16 -28.80
N TYR A 106 2.24 -8.01 -27.95
CA TYR A 106 3.55 -7.46 -28.30
C TYR A 106 4.68 -8.37 -27.81
N LEU A 107 4.79 -9.56 -28.42
CA LEU A 107 5.64 -10.65 -27.93
C LEU A 107 7.12 -10.25 -27.75
N ASP A 108 7.70 -9.50 -28.69
CA ASP A 108 9.10 -9.07 -28.59
C ASP A 108 9.34 -8.17 -27.37
N LEU A 109 8.41 -7.24 -27.09
CA LEU A 109 8.50 -6.36 -25.94
C LEU A 109 8.21 -7.11 -24.63
N GLN A 110 7.35 -8.12 -24.67
CA GLN A 110 7.14 -9.04 -23.56
C GLN A 110 8.41 -9.79 -23.21
N MET A 111 9.10 -10.36 -24.19
CA MET A 111 10.35 -11.05 -23.96
C MET A 111 11.42 -10.13 -23.37
N ARG A 112 11.47 -8.87 -23.79
CA ARG A 112 12.35 -7.86 -23.17
C ARG A 112 11.95 -7.52 -21.74
N LEU A 113 10.65 -7.41 -21.45
CA LEU A 113 10.14 -7.20 -20.10
C LEU A 113 10.49 -8.39 -19.18
N LEU A 114 10.27 -9.62 -19.66
CA LEU A 114 10.59 -10.87 -18.96
C LEU A 114 12.11 -10.99 -18.69
N ALA A 115 12.95 -10.46 -19.57
CA ALA A 115 14.40 -10.41 -19.37
C ALA A 115 14.82 -9.34 -18.34
N ALA A 116 14.09 -8.21 -18.28
CA ALA A 116 14.39 -7.10 -17.36
C ALA A 116 13.86 -7.34 -15.94
N LEU A 117 12.68 -7.95 -15.82
CA LEU A 117 12.04 -8.35 -14.58
C LEU A 117 11.97 -9.88 -14.54
N PRO A 118 12.69 -10.57 -13.63
CA PRO A 118 12.66 -12.01 -13.56
C PRO A 118 11.32 -12.50 -12.99
N PHE A 119 10.31 -12.59 -13.86
CA PHE A 119 8.95 -13.02 -13.51
C PHE A 119 8.95 -14.38 -12.85
N ASP A 120 9.81 -15.31 -13.27
CA ASP A 120 9.92 -16.63 -12.61
C ASP A 120 10.17 -16.53 -11.11
N GLU A 121 10.84 -15.49 -10.63
CA GLU A 121 11.06 -15.27 -9.20
C GLU A 121 9.87 -14.56 -8.55
N LEU A 122 9.34 -13.51 -9.18
CA LEU A 122 8.19 -12.75 -8.68
C LEU A 122 6.93 -13.61 -8.61
N ASP A 123 6.71 -14.48 -9.59
CA ASP A 123 5.56 -15.38 -9.70
C ASP A 123 5.48 -16.36 -8.51
N ARG A 124 6.62 -16.70 -7.90
CA ARG A 124 6.66 -17.54 -6.69
C ARG A 124 6.22 -16.81 -5.43
N TRP A 125 6.02 -15.49 -5.47
CA TRP A 125 5.65 -14.70 -4.30
C TRP A 125 4.19 -14.83 -3.91
N ALA A 126 3.32 -15.29 -4.81
CA ALA A 126 1.91 -15.53 -4.55
C ALA A 126 1.46 -16.81 -5.28
N PRO A 127 0.37 -17.46 -4.88
CA PRO A 127 -0.19 -18.55 -5.69
C PRO A 127 -0.78 -18.02 -7.00
N ASP A 128 -0.84 -18.92 -7.99
CA ASP A 128 -1.36 -18.65 -9.34
C ASP A 128 -0.66 -17.44 -9.99
N ASP A 129 -1.40 -16.56 -10.66
CA ASP A 129 -0.90 -15.31 -11.25
C ASP A 129 -0.94 -14.12 -10.27
N GLY A 130 -1.07 -14.40 -8.96
CA GLY A 130 -1.34 -13.38 -7.95
C GLY A 130 -0.27 -12.29 -7.83
N ALA A 131 1.01 -12.64 -8.02
CA ALA A 131 2.09 -11.66 -7.97
C ALA A 131 2.05 -10.71 -9.17
N CYS A 132 1.71 -11.24 -10.36
CA CYS A 132 1.49 -10.44 -11.55
C CYS A 132 0.27 -9.52 -11.37
N GLN A 133 -0.83 -10.02 -10.80
CA GLN A 133 -2.02 -9.21 -10.51
C GLN A 133 -1.73 -8.09 -9.50
N LEU A 134 -0.90 -8.34 -8.49
CA LEU A 134 -0.45 -7.31 -7.54
C LEU A 134 0.48 -6.27 -8.20
N LEU A 135 1.36 -6.69 -9.11
CA LEU A 135 2.18 -5.76 -9.89
C LEU A 135 1.30 -4.86 -10.78
N VAL A 136 0.31 -5.45 -11.46
CA VAL A 136 -0.69 -4.71 -12.24
C VAL A 136 -1.50 -3.75 -11.35
N ALA A 137 -1.85 -4.17 -10.14
CA ALA A 137 -2.53 -3.33 -9.17
C ALA A 137 -1.68 -2.13 -8.73
N ALA A 138 -0.36 -2.32 -8.54
CA ALA A 138 0.56 -1.21 -8.28
C ALA A 138 0.67 -0.26 -9.47
N ILE A 139 0.72 -0.78 -10.71
CA ILE A 139 0.74 0.06 -11.93
C ILE A 139 -0.56 0.86 -12.07
N GLY A 140 -1.70 0.27 -11.72
CA GLY A 140 -3.03 0.90 -11.74
C GLY A 140 -3.31 1.92 -10.62
N HIS A 141 -2.30 2.45 -9.94
CA HIS A 141 -2.42 3.28 -8.74
C HIS A 141 -3.23 4.59 -8.89
N HIS A 142 -3.57 5.02 -10.11
CA HIS A 142 -4.42 6.20 -10.37
C HIS A 142 -5.94 5.96 -10.19
N GLY A 143 -6.32 4.91 -9.47
CA GLY A 143 -7.70 4.70 -9.01
C GLY A 143 -8.67 4.08 -10.03
N LYS A 144 -8.17 3.59 -11.18
CA LYS A 144 -8.96 2.86 -12.17
C LYS A 144 -8.28 1.55 -12.53
N PRO A 145 -8.84 0.38 -12.19
CA PRO A 145 -8.33 -0.90 -12.68
C PRO A 145 -8.32 -0.88 -14.22
N GLY A 146 -7.15 -1.10 -14.82
CA GLY A 146 -7.00 -1.14 -16.27
C GLY A 146 -7.71 -2.35 -16.87
N SER A 147 -8.32 -2.18 -18.04
CA SER A 147 -8.78 -3.31 -18.84
C SER A 147 -7.72 -3.66 -19.87
N PHE A 148 -7.23 -4.91 -19.85
CA PHE A 148 -6.20 -5.41 -20.77
C PHE A 148 -6.62 -5.38 -22.26
N SER A 149 -7.92 -5.26 -22.55
CA SER A 149 -8.50 -5.71 -23.83
C SER A 149 -8.39 -4.73 -25.02
N LEU A 150 -7.90 -3.50 -24.88
CA LEU A 150 -7.95 -2.52 -25.99
C LEU A 150 -6.72 -1.60 -26.09
N MET A 151 -5.62 -1.92 -25.40
CA MET A 151 -4.50 -0.98 -25.29
C MET A 151 -3.60 -1.04 -26.51
N ARG A 152 -3.57 0.05 -27.29
CA ARG A 152 -2.60 0.25 -28.37
C ARG A 152 -1.30 0.75 -27.78
N LEU A 153 -0.29 -0.09 -27.78
CA LEU A 153 1.08 0.28 -27.45
C LEU A 153 1.81 0.74 -28.70
N ARG A 154 2.60 1.81 -28.55
CA ARG A 154 3.54 2.28 -29.57
C ARG A 154 4.90 1.64 -29.31
N ALA A 155 5.31 0.69 -30.16
CA ALA A 155 6.55 -0.06 -29.94
C ALA A 155 7.80 0.83 -29.91
N GLU A 156 7.82 1.91 -30.70
CA GLU A 156 8.93 2.88 -30.69
C GLU A 156 9.06 3.63 -29.36
N ALA A 157 8.00 3.67 -28.53
CA ALA A 157 8.09 4.26 -27.20
C ALA A 157 8.95 3.40 -26.23
N TRP A 158 9.24 2.15 -26.58
CA TRP A 158 10.01 1.21 -25.78
C TRP A 158 11.36 0.84 -26.42
N ALA A 159 11.74 1.53 -27.50
CA ALA A 159 13.06 1.39 -28.11
C ALA A 159 14.10 2.23 -27.34
N PRO A 160 15.40 1.86 -27.40
CA PRO A 160 16.47 2.71 -26.89
C PRO A 160 16.47 4.09 -27.54
N GLY A 161 16.87 5.11 -26.79
CA GLY A 161 16.91 6.49 -27.29
C GLY A 161 17.75 7.44 -26.43
N ARG A 162 17.35 8.71 -26.39
CA ARG A 162 18.04 9.82 -25.70
C ARG A 162 18.53 9.51 -24.28
N TRP A 163 17.69 8.86 -23.48
CA TRP A 163 17.91 8.63 -22.05
C TRP A 163 18.35 7.18 -21.77
N GLY A 164 18.62 6.37 -22.80
CA GLY A 164 19.00 4.96 -22.67
C GLY A 164 17.90 3.98 -23.08
N ASP A 165 18.10 2.71 -22.75
CA ASP A 165 17.14 1.62 -23.00
C ASP A 165 16.13 1.50 -21.83
N PRO A 166 14.82 1.65 -22.07
CA PRO A 166 13.79 1.49 -21.04
C PRO A 166 13.88 0.17 -20.28
N PHE A 167 14.22 -0.94 -20.95
CA PHE A 167 14.27 -2.26 -20.31
C PHE A 167 15.55 -2.46 -19.49
N GLU A 168 16.66 -1.83 -19.88
CA GLU A 168 17.87 -1.81 -19.06
C GLU A 168 17.62 -1.02 -17.77
N ALA A 169 16.95 0.13 -17.87
CA ALA A 169 16.59 0.94 -16.70
C ALA A 169 15.59 0.21 -15.76
N ILE A 170 14.64 -0.55 -16.31
CA ILE A 170 13.76 -1.44 -15.51
C ILE A 170 14.59 -2.52 -14.80
N ALA A 171 15.55 -3.14 -15.48
CA ALA A 171 16.42 -4.15 -14.89
C ALA A 171 17.31 -3.56 -13.77
N GLU A 172 17.78 -2.33 -13.94
CA GLU A 172 18.51 -1.59 -12.90
C GLU A 172 17.64 -1.28 -11.69
N LEU A 173 16.40 -0.84 -11.89
CA LEU A 173 15.43 -0.65 -10.82
C LEU A 173 15.21 -1.97 -10.06
N TYR A 174 15.03 -3.09 -10.76
CA TYR A 174 14.93 -4.40 -10.14
C TYR A 174 16.19 -4.80 -9.34
N ARG A 175 17.40 -4.53 -9.85
CA ARG A 175 18.64 -4.73 -9.06
C ARG A 175 18.67 -3.84 -7.82
N ALA A 176 18.12 -2.63 -7.90
CA ALA A 176 18.01 -1.73 -6.77
C ALA A 176 17.04 -2.27 -5.71
N THR A 177 15.87 -2.80 -6.11
CA THR A 177 14.92 -3.40 -5.15
C THR A 177 15.50 -4.58 -4.39
N ARG A 178 16.39 -5.38 -5.02
CA ARG A 178 17.14 -6.45 -4.31
C ARG A 178 18.06 -5.92 -3.21
N ARG A 179 18.66 -4.75 -3.40
CA ARG A 179 19.51 -4.10 -2.39
C ARG A 179 18.66 -3.48 -1.28
N TRP A 180 17.54 -2.86 -1.66
CA TRP A 180 16.66 -2.15 -0.73
C TRP A 180 15.86 -3.08 0.18
N PHE A 181 15.43 -4.23 -0.34
CA PHE A 181 14.51 -5.18 0.31
C PHE A 181 15.02 -6.62 0.22
N PRO A 182 16.19 -6.96 0.80
CA PRO A 182 16.75 -8.31 0.73
C PRO A 182 15.79 -9.38 1.26
N ALA A 183 15.04 -9.08 2.33
CA ALA A 183 14.05 -9.97 2.93
C ALA A 183 12.95 -10.45 1.96
N ALA A 184 12.66 -9.70 0.89
CA ALA A 184 11.67 -10.12 -0.12
C ALA A 184 12.11 -11.37 -0.90
N TYR A 185 13.42 -11.62 -0.95
CA TYR A 185 14.08 -12.62 -1.78
C TYR A 185 14.67 -13.79 -0.99
N GLU A 186 14.52 -13.79 0.33
CA GLU A 186 14.95 -14.89 1.19
C GLU A 186 13.99 -16.10 1.05
N GLY A 187 14.52 -17.32 1.22
CA GLY A 187 13.74 -18.55 1.10
C GLY A 187 12.90 -18.86 2.35
N GLY A 188 11.85 -19.69 2.20
CA GLY A 188 11.04 -20.19 3.33
C GLY A 188 9.94 -19.26 3.83
N THR A 189 9.65 -18.20 3.09
CA THR A 189 8.68 -17.14 3.41
C THR A 189 7.25 -17.51 3.05
N SER A 190 6.27 -16.95 3.76
CA SER A 190 4.85 -17.08 3.41
C SER A 190 4.54 -16.42 2.05
N PRO A 191 3.69 -17.01 1.20
CA PRO A 191 3.23 -16.34 0.00
C PRO A 191 2.37 -15.11 0.34
N LEU A 192 2.39 -14.11 -0.53
CA LEU A 192 1.45 -13.00 -0.51
C LEU A 192 0.03 -13.53 -0.76
N PRO A 193 -0.98 -13.04 -0.03
CA PRO A 193 -2.36 -13.26 -0.40
C PRO A 193 -2.68 -12.67 -1.77
N SER A 194 -3.52 -13.35 -2.53
CA SER A 194 -3.93 -12.92 -3.87
C SER A 194 -5.46 -12.74 -3.99
N THR A 195 -6.18 -12.59 -2.88
CA THR A 195 -7.62 -12.33 -2.95
C THR A 195 -7.90 -10.98 -3.64
N PRO A 196 -9.02 -10.82 -4.38
CA PRO A 196 -9.36 -9.53 -4.99
C PRO A 196 -9.42 -8.39 -3.96
N ALA A 197 -9.93 -8.65 -2.75
CA ALA A 197 -9.98 -7.65 -1.68
C ALA A 197 -8.58 -7.20 -1.25
N PHE A 198 -7.62 -8.13 -1.12
CA PHE A 198 -6.23 -7.81 -0.83
C PHE A 198 -5.61 -6.97 -1.96
N GLN A 199 -5.82 -7.36 -3.22
CA GLN A 199 -5.27 -6.63 -4.38
C GLN A 199 -5.79 -5.18 -4.46
N HIS A 200 -7.10 -4.98 -4.27
CA HIS A 200 -7.69 -3.64 -4.24
C HIS A 200 -7.20 -2.82 -3.05
N GLY A 201 -7.07 -3.45 -1.88
CA GLY A 201 -6.49 -2.83 -0.69
C GLY A 201 -5.04 -2.39 -0.93
N PHE A 202 -4.25 -3.24 -1.58
CA PHE A 202 -2.87 -2.95 -1.95
C PHE A 202 -2.79 -1.80 -2.97
N ALA A 203 -3.62 -1.78 -4.00
CA ALA A 203 -3.68 -0.66 -4.95
C ALA A 203 -3.95 0.69 -4.26
N GLY A 204 -4.89 0.71 -3.30
CA GLY A 204 -5.17 1.90 -2.49
C GLY A 204 -4.00 2.32 -1.59
N LEU A 205 -3.26 1.34 -1.05
CA LEU A 205 -2.03 1.60 -0.29
C LEU A 205 -0.92 2.19 -1.19
N VAL A 206 -0.71 1.66 -2.40
CA VAL A 206 0.26 2.20 -3.36
C VAL A 206 -0.09 3.64 -3.74
N MET A 207 -1.38 3.94 -3.97
CA MET A 207 -1.83 5.31 -4.25
C MET A 207 -1.51 6.27 -3.10
N LEU A 208 -1.77 5.88 -1.85
CA LEU A 208 -1.41 6.67 -0.68
C LEU A 208 0.12 6.87 -0.55
N ALA A 209 0.89 5.81 -0.82
CA ALA A 209 2.35 5.85 -0.78
C ALA A 209 2.93 6.78 -1.86
N ASP A 210 2.35 6.77 -3.08
CA ASP A 210 2.73 7.68 -4.16
C ASP A 210 2.41 9.13 -3.81
N TRP A 211 1.24 9.41 -3.25
CA TRP A 211 0.88 10.76 -2.80
C TRP A 211 1.88 11.28 -1.75
N LEU A 212 2.26 10.43 -0.79
CA LEU A 212 3.22 10.80 0.25
C LEU A 212 4.63 10.99 -0.33
N GLY A 213 5.10 10.06 -1.16
CA GLY A 213 6.41 10.10 -1.82
C GLY A 213 6.55 11.16 -2.91
N SER A 214 5.44 11.77 -3.34
CA SER A 214 5.39 12.87 -4.29
C SER A 214 5.48 14.25 -3.63
N ASP A 215 5.32 14.35 -2.32
CA ASP A 215 5.31 15.63 -1.61
C ASP A 215 6.75 16.17 -1.46
N THR A 216 7.08 17.15 -2.29
CA THR A 216 8.41 17.79 -2.30
C THR A 216 8.79 18.50 -1.00
N THR A 217 7.84 18.77 -0.10
CA THR A 217 8.14 19.31 1.24
C THR A 217 8.84 18.27 2.12
N PHE A 218 8.52 16.99 1.94
CA PHE A 218 9.14 15.87 2.65
C PHE A 218 10.24 15.21 1.83
N PHE A 219 10.04 15.09 0.50
CA PHE A 219 10.91 14.39 -0.43
C PHE A 219 11.54 15.38 -1.42
N PRO A 220 12.64 16.07 -1.03
CA PRO A 220 13.37 16.92 -1.97
C PRO A 220 13.93 16.07 -3.12
N TYR A 221 14.07 16.70 -4.30
CA TYR A 221 14.64 16.03 -5.46
C TYR A 221 16.06 15.53 -5.19
N HIS A 222 16.41 14.43 -5.84
CA HIS A 222 17.72 13.79 -5.74
C HIS A 222 18.87 14.77 -6.00
N GLU A 223 19.92 14.72 -5.20
CA GLU A 223 21.14 15.49 -5.42
C GLU A 223 22.18 14.66 -6.20
N GLU A 224 23.08 15.31 -6.94
CA GLU A 224 24.05 14.62 -7.82
C GLU A 224 24.99 13.66 -7.07
N ASP A 225 25.32 13.97 -5.81
CA ASP A 225 26.25 13.18 -5.00
C ASP A 225 25.56 12.03 -4.22
N GLU A 226 24.23 11.88 -4.33
CA GLU A 226 23.47 10.85 -3.62
C GLU A 226 23.58 9.51 -4.39
N ALA A 227 24.41 8.58 -3.88
CA ALA A 227 24.66 7.30 -4.55
C ALA A 227 23.51 6.29 -4.43
N ASP A 228 22.75 6.32 -3.33
CA ASP A 228 21.57 5.49 -3.11
C ASP A 228 20.49 6.30 -2.38
N ARG A 229 19.31 6.39 -3.00
CA ARG A 229 18.18 7.17 -2.47
C ARG A 229 17.51 6.53 -1.26
N MET A 230 17.59 5.20 -1.12
CA MET A 230 16.74 4.47 -0.17
C MET A 230 16.93 4.87 1.32
N PRO A 231 18.15 5.13 1.84
CA PRO A 231 18.32 5.60 3.22
C PRO A 231 17.61 6.93 3.49
N LEU A 232 17.71 7.90 2.57
CA LEU A 232 17.00 9.17 2.68
C LEU A 232 15.49 8.96 2.56
N ALA A 233 15.05 8.18 1.57
CA ALA A 233 13.64 7.85 1.35
C ALA A 233 12.96 7.29 2.62
N ARG A 234 13.60 6.32 3.30
CA ARG A 234 13.10 5.77 4.58
C ARG A 234 13.04 6.82 5.68
N ALA A 235 14.07 7.66 5.83
CA ALA A 235 14.09 8.72 6.82
C ALA A 235 12.97 9.75 6.57
N ARG A 236 12.74 10.13 5.30
CA ARG A 236 11.67 11.05 4.89
C ARG A 236 10.29 10.44 5.03
N ALA A 237 10.08 9.18 4.67
CA ALA A 237 8.82 8.46 4.88
C ALA A 237 8.43 8.42 6.37
N ALA A 238 9.39 8.15 7.25
CA ALA A 238 9.17 8.17 8.70
C ALA A 238 8.80 9.57 9.21
N LEU A 239 9.48 10.61 8.71
CA LEU A 239 9.16 12.00 9.05
C LEU A 239 7.75 12.39 8.56
N ALA A 240 7.45 12.12 7.30
CA ALA A 240 6.20 12.47 6.65
C ALA A 240 5.01 11.78 7.35
N ALA A 241 5.09 10.47 7.58
CA ALA A 241 4.05 9.70 8.27
C ALA A 241 3.74 10.24 9.67
N ARG A 242 4.75 10.71 10.41
CA ARG A 242 4.55 11.40 11.71
C ARG A 242 3.91 12.77 11.53
N ALA A 243 4.44 13.57 10.61
CA ALA A 243 3.99 14.95 10.40
C ALA A 243 2.51 15.03 10.00
N ILE A 244 2.01 14.07 9.20
CA ILE A 244 0.61 14.03 8.76
C ILE A 244 -0.31 13.20 9.69
N GLY A 245 0.22 12.69 10.81
CA GLY A 245 -0.57 11.97 11.82
C GLY A 245 -0.94 10.53 11.49
N LEU A 246 -0.29 9.90 10.50
CA LEU A 246 -0.47 8.47 10.21
C LEU A 246 0.32 7.58 11.18
N ASP A 247 1.52 8.00 11.59
CA ASP A 247 2.28 7.36 12.66
C ASP A 247 1.86 7.92 14.03
N VAL A 248 0.93 7.22 14.68
CA VAL A 248 0.39 7.59 16.00
C VAL A 248 1.15 6.96 17.17
N SER A 249 2.32 6.36 16.94
CA SER A 249 3.03 5.58 17.95
C SER A 249 3.41 6.42 19.18
N GLU A 250 3.85 7.66 18.97
CA GLU A 250 4.17 8.59 20.08
C GLU A 250 2.93 9.02 20.86
N ALA A 251 1.86 9.40 20.15
CA ALA A 251 0.59 9.76 20.79
C ALA A 251 0.04 8.59 21.63
N ARG A 252 0.13 7.36 21.13
CA ARG A 252 -0.28 6.14 21.85
C ARG A 252 0.59 5.89 23.08
N ARG A 253 1.92 6.07 22.99
CA ARG A 253 2.82 5.98 24.16
C ARG A 253 2.50 7.04 25.21
N GLY A 254 2.21 8.27 24.78
CA GLY A 254 1.88 9.39 25.66
C GLY A 254 0.56 9.22 26.42
N LEU A 255 -0.42 8.53 25.82
CA LEU A 255 -1.67 8.15 26.51
C LEU A 255 -1.45 7.04 27.57
N GLY A 256 -0.32 6.32 27.53
CA GLY A 256 -0.06 5.19 28.41
C GLY A 256 -1.03 4.01 28.19
N SER A 257 -0.96 3.02 29.07
CA SER A 257 -1.89 1.88 29.08
C SER A 257 -3.23 2.22 29.75
N THR A 258 -3.68 3.48 29.73
CA THR A 258 -5.04 3.81 30.15
C THR A 258 -6.01 3.36 29.06
N GLY A 259 -6.05 2.05 28.84
CA GLY A 259 -7.11 1.41 28.11
C GLY A 259 -8.44 1.74 28.79
N MET A 260 -9.45 1.95 27.97
CA MET A 260 -10.84 1.77 28.37
C MET A 260 -11.14 0.27 28.57
N ASP A 261 -10.23 -0.46 29.21
CA ASP A 261 -10.49 -1.82 29.65
C ASP A 261 -11.34 -1.74 30.91
N PRO A 262 -12.46 -2.48 31.00
CA PRO A 262 -13.23 -2.54 32.23
C PRO A 262 -12.29 -3.04 33.32
N ARG A 263 -11.93 -2.16 34.26
CA ARG A 263 -11.27 -2.58 35.48
C ARG A 263 -12.19 -3.64 36.09
N CYS A 264 -11.66 -4.82 36.37
CA CYS A 264 -12.34 -5.78 37.21
C CYS A 264 -12.46 -5.13 38.59
N GLY A 265 -13.57 -4.42 38.81
CA GLY A 265 -13.84 -3.70 40.04
C GLY A 265 -14.12 -4.70 41.14
N THR A 266 -13.27 -4.71 42.16
CA THR A 266 -13.65 -5.21 43.49
C THR A 266 -14.97 -4.55 43.92
N PRO A 267 -15.91 -5.30 44.55
CA PRO A 267 -17.23 -4.77 44.90
C PRO A 267 -17.08 -3.70 45.99
N GLY A 268 -17.10 -2.43 45.59
CA GLY A 268 -17.00 -1.27 46.47
C GLY A 268 -17.95 -0.17 45.99
N THR A 269 -18.98 0.08 46.79
CA THR A 269 -19.91 1.23 46.80
C THR A 269 -19.89 2.17 45.59
N THR A 270 -20.95 2.10 44.78
CA THR A 270 -21.26 3.04 43.70
C THR A 270 -21.55 4.45 44.24
N PRO A 271 -20.91 5.51 43.71
CA PRO A 271 -21.36 6.88 43.96
C PRO A 271 -22.66 7.15 43.20
N SER A 272 -23.61 7.85 43.82
CA SER A 272 -24.93 8.19 43.26
C SER A 272 -24.88 9.35 42.25
N GLY A 273 -24.04 9.25 41.22
CA GLY A 273 -23.93 10.23 40.15
C GLY A 273 -24.31 9.64 38.78
N LEU A 274 -24.78 10.49 37.87
CA LEU A 274 -24.96 10.10 36.46
C LEU A 274 -23.58 9.72 35.85
N PRO A 275 -23.52 8.72 34.94
CA PRO A 275 -22.27 8.36 34.26
C PRO A 275 -21.68 9.57 33.54
N ARG A 276 -20.36 9.77 33.63
CA ARG A 276 -19.71 10.86 32.88
C ARG A 276 -19.64 10.47 31.41
N ALA A 277 -19.76 11.47 30.53
CA ALA A 277 -19.81 11.30 29.07
C ALA A 277 -18.53 10.66 28.44
N HIS A 278 -17.50 10.41 29.24
CA HIS A 278 -16.33 9.61 28.87
C HIS A 278 -16.06 8.56 29.95
N GLY A 279 -16.04 7.28 29.56
CA GLY A 279 -15.31 6.25 30.30
C GLY A 279 -16.11 5.12 30.94
N ASP A 280 -17.44 5.20 31.05
CA ASP A 280 -18.22 4.16 31.74
C ASP A 280 -18.92 3.25 30.72
N GLY A 281 -18.25 2.16 30.31
CA GLY A 281 -18.93 1.03 29.66
C GLY A 281 -19.90 0.37 30.65
N PRO A 282 -21.03 -0.20 30.19
CA PRO A 282 -21.98 -0.82 31.12
C PRO A 282 -21.34 -2.00 31.84
N GLU A 283 -21.47 -2.05 33.16
CA GLU A 283 -21.07 -3.22 33.95
C GLU A 283 -21.87 -4.44 33.49
N THR A 284 -21.23 -5.60 33.41
CA THR A 284 -21.87 -6.89 33.08
C THR A 284 -22.68 -7.48 34.25
N SER A 285 -22.83 -6.73 35.34
CA SER A 285 -23.66 -7.09 36.48
C SER A 285 -25.15 -6.83 36.18
N LYS A 286 -26.00 -7.80 36.51
CA LYS A 286 -27.47 -7.67 36.40
C LYS A 286 -27.94 -6.57 37.36
N ILE A 287 -28.21 -5.37 36.85
CA ILE A 287 -28.82 -4.30 37.64
C ILE A 287 -30.31 -4.61 37.79
N THR A 288 -30.73 -5.01 39.00
CA THR A 288 -32.14 -5.06 39.40
C THR A 288 -32.52 -3.74 40.08
N GLY A 289 -33.05 -2.77 39.33
CA GLY A 289 -33.54 -1.50 39.85
C GLY A 289 -34.01 -0.53 38.75
N PRO A 290 -34.91 0.43 39.04
CA PRO A 290 -35.49 1.31 38.03
C PRO A 290 -34.46 2.32 37.50
N GLN A 291 -34.32 2.41 36.18
CA GLN A 291 -33.39 3.34 35.51
C GLN A 291 -34.00 4.75 35.34
N PRO A 292 -33.24 5.83 35.55
CA PRO A 292 -33.65 7.18 35.16
C PRO A 292 -33.61 7.32 33.63
N VAL A 293 -34.66 7.91 33.06
CA VAL A 293 -34.77 8.18 31.62
C VAL A 293 -33.94 9.42 31.28
N ALA A 294 -32.81 9.22 30.59
CA ALA A 294 -32.07 10.28 29.91
C ALA A 294 -32.09 10.02 28.39
N PRO A 295 -32.12 11.07 27.54
CA PRO A 295 -32.19 10.91 26.10
C PRO A 295 -30.93 10.18 25.57
N PRO A 296 -31.04 9.31 24.55
CA PRO A 296 -29.93 8.50 24.08
C PRO A 296 -28.88 9.39 23.41
N CYS A 297 -27.66 9.37 23.93
CA CYS A 297 -26.49 9.80 23.15
C CYS A 297 -26.23 8.76 22.06
N THR A 298 -25.92 9.22 20.85
CA THR A 298 -25.60 8.38 19.68
C THR A 298 -24.43 7.44 20.01
N ARG A 299 -24.75 6.17 20.21
CA ARG A 299 -23.80 5.12 20.64
C ARG A 299 -23.40 4.26 19.44
N GLY A 300 -22.14 4.36 19.01
CA GLY A 300 -21.51 3.40 18.11
C GLY A 300 -20.93 2.24 18.90
N TRP A 301 -21.70 1.16 19.07
CA TRP A 301 -21.20 -0.10 19.61
C TRP A 301 -21.61 -1.25 18.70
N THR A 302 -20.68 -2.16 18.42
CA THR A 302 -20.95 -3.45 17.79
C THR A 302 -21.33 -4.44 18.90
N ALA A 303 -22.56 -4.95 18.90
CA ALA A 303 -22.97 -5.98 19.86
C ALA A 303 -22.29 -7.31 19.52
N ALA A 304 -21.69 -7.96 20.53
CA ALA A 304 -21.24 -9.34 20.39
C ALA A 304 -22.46 -10.28 20.43
N GLU A 305 -22.67 -11.07 19.38
CA GLU A 305 -23.72 -12.10 19.35
C GLU A 305 -23.44 -13.19 20.39
N ILE A 306 -24.32 -13.28 21.39
CA ILE A 306 -24.34 -14.37 22.35
C ILE A 306 -25.03 -15.56 21.67
N ARG A 307 -24.29 -16.62 21.33
CA ARG A 307 -24.88 -17.91 20.95
C ARG A 307 -25.57 -18.55 22.16
N PRO A 308 -26.88 -18.86 22.12
CA PRO A 308 -27.51 -19.63 23.17
C PRO A 308 -27.09 -21.11 23.09
N LYS A 309 -26.59 -21.65 24.20
CA LYS A 309 -26.49 -23.10 24.42
C LYS A 309 -27.89 -23.62 24.77
N THR A 310 -28.43 -24.54 23.97
CA THR A 310 -29.56 -25.38 24.38
C THR A 310 -29.14 -26.85 24.40
N ALA A 311 -29.45 -27.51 25.50
CA ALA A 311 -29.36 -28.96 25.69
C ALA A 311 -30.65 -29.41 26.43
N PRO A 312 -31.05 -30.69 26.32
CA PRO A 312 -32.41 -31.06 25.94
C PRO A 312 -33.28 -31.59 27.09
N MET A 313 -34.61 -31.51 26.95
CA MET A 313 -35.55 -32.39 27.66
C MET A 313 -36.86 -32.59 26.88
N GLY A 314 -37.13 -33.84 26.51
CA GLY A 314 -38.42 -34.56 26.68
C GLY A 314 -39.69 -34.11 25.93
N SER A 315 -40.08 -34.91 24.93
CA SER A 315 -41.45 -35.12 24.38
C SER A 315 -42.41 -35.68 25.48
N PRO A 316 -43.78 -35.72 25.35
CA PRO A 316 -44.56 -35.96 24.12
C PRO A 316 -45.91 -35.21 23.96
N VAL A 317 -46.47 -35.25 22.73
CA VAL A 317 -47.82 -35.80 22.36
C VAL A 317 -48.33 -35.22 21.02
N HIS A 318 -48.91 -36.11 20.21
CA HIS A 318 -49.49 -35.96 18.87
C HIS A 318 -50.79 -35.14 18.75
N THR A 319 -51.03 -34.62 17.54
CA THR A 319 -52.23 -34.70 16.65
C THR A 319 -52.25 -33.42 15.78
N GLY A 320 -52.57 -33.37 14.49
CA GLY A 320 -53.02 -34.31 13.47
C GLY A 320 -53.44 -33.50 12.23
N MET A 321 -53.34 -34.14 11.05
CA MET A 321 -53.57 -33.66 9.68
C MET A 321 -52.53 -32.72 9.07
#